data_AF-A0AAJ5VY04-F1
#
_entry.id   AF-A0AAJ5VY04-F1
#
_cell.length_a   1.000
_cell.length_b   1.000
_cell.length_c   1.000
_cell.angle_alpha   90.00
_cell.angle_beta   90.00
_cell.angle_gamma   90.00
#
_symmetry.space_group_name_H-M   'P 1'
#
loop_
_entity.id
_entity.type
_entity.pdbx_description
1 polymer ?
#
loop_
_entity_poly.entity_id
_entity_poly.type
_entity_poly.pdbx_seq_one_letter_code
_entity_poly.pdbx_strand_id
1 'polypeptide(L)'
;MDIQTPMRKPGSTLTTAQYEKVRSQAEELEGVFLNTLTKELFSSIKTDESVMGGGFGEETWRSMQSEQIAANMAQNGGLGIAEQLLPDLLAMQEAANNQNKMPGAFK
;
A
#
# COMPACT_ATOMS: atom_id res chain seq x y z
N MET A 1 38.90 -3.24 11.43
CA MET A 1 38.04 -2.68 10.36
C MET A 1 36.95 -3.70 10.12
N ASP A 2 35.88 -3.62 10.91
CA ASP A 2 34.74 -4.51 10.83
C ASP A 2 33.90 -4.11 9.62
N ILE A 3 34.12 -4.80 8.50
CA ILE A 3 33.27 -4.70 7.32
C ILE A 3 31.95 -5.42 7.64
N GLN A 4 31.02 -4.66 8.21
CA GLN A 4 29.63 -5.05 8.40
C GLN A 4 29.06 -5.46 7.03
N THR A 5 28.98 -6.77 6.79
CA THR A 5 28.41 -7.30 5.55
C THR A 5 26.92 -6.97 5.58
N PRO A 6 26.37 -6.22 4.60
CA PRO A 6 24.94 -5.97 4.58
C PRO A 6 24.23 -7.31 4.39
N MET A 7 23.43 -7.69 5.38
CA MET A 7 22.61 -8.90 5.34
C MET A 7 21.76 -8.87 4.06
N ARG A 8 21.88 -9.92 3.23
CA ARG A 8 21.15 -10.09 1.97
C ARG A 8 20.06 -11.13 2.18
N LYS A 9 18.81 -10.81 1.83
CA LYS A 9 17.71 -11.78 1.89
C LYS A 9 17.93 -12.85 0.78
N PRO A 10 17.77 -14.15 1.06
CA PRO A 10 18.01 -15.20 0.08
C PRO A 10 17.03 -15.07 -1.09
N GLY A 11 17.55 -14.98 -2.32
CA GLY A 11 16.77 -14.87 -3.56
C GLY A 11 16.75 -13.50 -4.24
N SER A 12 17.23 -12.43 -3.60
CA SER A 12 17.25 -11.07 -4.20
C SER A 12 18.66 -10.46 -4.20
N THR A 13 18.97 -9.64 -5.21
CA THR A 13 20.23 -8.87 -5.26
C THR A 13 20.24 -7.66 -4.32
N LEU A 14 19.07 -7.34 -3.74
CA LEU A 14 18.82 -6.20 -2.86
C LEU A 14 19.32 -6.43 -1.43
N THR A 15 19.80 -5.35 -0.80
CA THR A 15 20.10 -5.34 0.65
C THR A 15 18.82 -5.35 1.48
N THR A 16 18.88 -5.76 2.75
CA THR A 16 17.72 -5.67 3.66
C THR A 16 17.11 -4.27 3.68
N ALA A 17 17.95 -3.22 3.72
CA ALA A 17 17.47 -1.84 3.72
C ALA A 17 16.71 -1.47 2.42
N GLN A 18 17.15 -1.97 1.26
CA GLN A 18 16.43 -1.76 -0.01
C GLN A 18 15.12 -2.52 -0.03
N TYR A 19 15.09 -3.76 0.47
CA TYR A 19 13.87 -4.55 0.58
C TYR A 19 12.84 -3.87 1.48
N GLU A 20 13.23 -3.42 2.68
CA GLU A 20 12.34 -2.70 3.61
C GLU A 20 11.78 -1.41 2.99
N LYS A 21 12.61 -0.69 2.21
CA LYS A 21 12.14 0.49 1.49
C LYS A 21 11.07 0.16 0.45
N VAL A 22 11.26 -0.90 -0.35
CA VAL A 22 10.27 -1.31 -1.35
C VAL A 22 8.99 -1.82 -0.68
N ARG A 23 9.12 -2.54 0.44
CA ARG A 23 7.98 -2.96 1.26
C ARG A 23 7.17 -1.77 1.77
N SER A 24 7.82 -0.76 2.34
CA SER A 24 7.18 0.48 2.80
C SER A 24 6.44 1.20 1.66
N GLN A 25 7.02 1.23 0.45
CA GLN A 25 6.37 1.83 -0.71
C GLN A 25 5.12 1.06 -1.17
N ALA A 26 5.14 -0.27 -1.05
CA ALA A 26 3.98 -1.11 -1.34
C ALA A 26 2.82 -0.85 -0.35
N GLU A 27 3.15 -0.74 0.94
CA GLU A 27 2.18 -0.39 2.01
C GLU A 27 1.58 1.02 1.80
N GLU A 28 2.40 2.01 1.42
CA GLU A 28 1.92 3.37 1.08
C GLU A 28 0.94 3.37 -0.09
N LEU A 29 1.22 2.59 -1.14
CA LEU A 29 0.35 2.47 -2.31
C LEU A 29 -0.99 1.81 -1.94
N GLU A 30 -0.97 0.76 -1.13
CA GLU A 30 -2.17 0.14 -0.59
C GLU A 30 -3.00 1.14 0.23
N GLY A 31 -2.36 1.99 1.05
CA GLY A 31 -3.05 3.05 1.78
C GLY A 31 -3.79 4.05 0.87
N VAL A 32 -3.17 4.47 -0.23
CA VAL A 32 -3.81 5.35 -1.22
C VAL A 32 -5.00 4.66 -1.89
N PHE A 33 -4.86 3.38 -2.22
CA PHE A 33 -5.92 2.58 -2.81
C PHE A 33 -7.11 2.42 -1.86
N LEU A 34 -6.85 2.04 -0.60
CA LEU A 34 -7.88 1.91 0.43
C LEU A 34 -8.63 3.22 0.67
N ASN A 35 -7.93 4.35 0.71
CA ASN A 35 -8.56 5.66 0.81
C ASN A 35 -9.48 5.94 -0.38
N THR A 36 -9.06 5.56 -1.60
CA THR A 36 -9.85 5.75 -2.82
C THR A 36 -11.10 4.86 -2.81
N LEU A 37 -10.95 3.58 -2.47
CA LEU A 37 -12.08 2.64 -2.33
C LEU A 37 -13.06 3.10 -1.25
N THR A 38 -12.54 3.53 -0.10
CA THR A 38 -13.37 4.00 1.02
C THR A 38 -14.20 5.20 0.59
N LYS A 39 -13.60 6.16 -0.11
CA LYS A 39 -14.32 7.30 -0.68
C LYS A 39 -15.42 6.88 -1.67
N GLU A 40 -15.18 5.88 -2.51
CA GLU A 40 -16.16 5.37 -3.47
C GLU A 40 -17.30 4.58 -2.79
N LEU A 41 -16.98 3.83 -1.75
CA LEU A 41 -17.99 3.17 -0.91
C LEU A 41 -18.88 4.22 -0.23
N PHE A 42 -18.30 5.28 0.34
CA PHE A 42 -19.09 6.36 0.93
C PHE A 42 -19.88 7.19 -0.08
N SER A 43 -19.35 7.42 -1.29
CA SER A 43 -20.05 8.15 -2.36
C SER A 43 -21.25 7.37 -2.90
N SER A 44 -21.13 6.04 -2.98
CA SER A 44 -22.21 5.13 -3.41
C SER A 44 -23.26 4.88 -2.33
N ILE A 45 -22.95 5.10 -1.05
CA ILE A 45 -23.91 5.09 0.06
C ILE A 45 -24.78 6.36 0.10
N LYS A 46 -24.66 7.27 -0.90
CA LYS A 46 -25.62 8.37 -1.08
C LYS A 46 -27.03 7.82 -1.30
N THR A 47 -27.74 7.81 -0.17
CA THR A 47 -29.17 7.76 0.06
C THR A 47 -30.01 7.96 -1.20
N ASP A 48 -30.82 6.95 -1.50
CA ASP A 48 -32.12 7.19 -2.12
C ASP A 48 -32.83 8.25 -1.27
N GLU A 49 -32.80 9.49 -1.76
CA GLU A 49 -33.45 10.68 -1.18
C GLU A 49 -34.94 10.45 -0.88
N SER A 50 -35.52 9.38 -1.46
CA SER A 50 -36.94 9.04 -1.40
C SER A 50 -37.34 8.00 -0.36
N VAL A 51 -36.40 7.33 0.33
CA VAL A 51 -36.73 6.23 1.27
C VAL A 51 -36.26 6.46 2.71
N MET A 52 -35.27 7.33 2.94
CA MET A 52 -34.72 7.57 4.28
C MET A 52 -35.33 8.78 5.00
N GLY A 53 -36.37 8.51 5.79
CA GLY A 53 -36.73 9.33 6.95
C GLY A 53 -35.77 9.14 8.14
N GLY A 54 -34.46 9.30 7.93
CA GLY A 54 -33.41 9.07 8.93
C GLY A 54 -32.60 10.35 9.17
N GLY A 55 -32.81 11.03 10.29
CA GLY A 55 -32.17 12.31 10.60
C GLY A 55 -30.64 12.23 10.80
N PHE A 56 -30.00 13.40 11.02
CA PHE A 56 -28.55 13.59 11.23
C PHE A 56 -27.84 12.54 12.12
N GLY A 57 -28.56 12.01 13.13
CA GLY A 57 -28.04 10.96 14.01
C GLY A 57 -27.77 9.62 13.32
N GLU A 58 -28.58 9.23 12.33
CA GLU A 58 -28.38 8.00 11.57
C GLU A 58 -27.18 8.13 10.61
N GLU A 59 -27.06 9.26 9.93
CA GLU A 59 -25.93 9.57 9.05
C GLU A 59 -24.60 9.55 9.82
N THR A 60 -24.58 10.17 11.01
CA THR A 60 -23.42 10.18 11.89
C THR A 60 -23.05 8.76 12.35
N TRP A 61 -24.04 7.97 12.80
CA TRP A 61 -23.79 6.59 13.24
C TRP A 61 -23.29 5.69 12.11
N ARG A 62 -23.85 5.82 10.90
CA ARG A 62 -23.39 5.08 9.72
C ARG A 62 -21.98 5.47 9.31
N SER A 63 -21.64 6.75 9.39
CA SER A 63 -20.28 7.24 9.12
C SER A 63 -19.28 6.64 10.10
N MET A 64 -19.58 6.69 11.40
CA MET A 64 -18.74 6.07 12.44
C MET A 64 -18.60 4.55 12.25
N GLN A 65 -19.68 3.83 11.94
CA GLN A 65 -19.64 2.38 11.69
C GLN A 65 -18.73 2.04 10.50
N SER A 66 -18.87 2.76 9.38
CA SER A 66 -18.04 2.55 8.20
C SER A 66 -16.57 2.89 8.46
N GLU A 67 -16.29 3.96 9.22
CA GLU A 67 -14.92 4.28 9.67
C GLU A 67 -14.32 3.14 10.50
N GLN A 68 -15.08 2.54 11.43
CA GLN A 68 -14.62 1.41 12.23
C GLN A 68 -14.36 0.16 11.39
N ILE A 69 -15.22 -0.14 10.40
CA ILE A 69 -15.02 -1.27 9.47
C ILE A 69 -13.75 -1.06 8.65
N ALA A 70 -13.55 0.13 8.09
CA ALA A 70 -12.36 0.47 7.32
C ALA A 70 -11.09 0.40 8.19
N ALA A 71 -11.13 0.94 9.41
CA ALA A 71 -10.02 0.88 10.35
C ALA A 71 -9.68 -0.56 10.76
N ASN A 72 -10.69 -1.41 10.99
CA ASN A 72 -10.49 -2.81 11.34
C ASN A 72 -9.88 -3.61 10.16
N MET A 73 -10.32 -3.34 8.93
CA MET A 73 -9.71 -3.91 7.73
C MET A 73 -8.24 -3.49 7.58
N ALA A 74 -7.93 -2.21 7.80
CA ALA A 74 -6.55 -1.73 7.75
C ALA A 74 -5.66 -2.33 8.85
N GLN A 75 -6.14 -2.38 10.11
CA GLN A 75 -5.37 -2.90 11.25
C GLN A 75 -5.07 -4.40 11.14
N ASN A 76 -5.94 -5.18 10.52
CA ASN A 76 -5.74 -6.63 10.34
C ASN A 76 -4.84 -6.99 9.14
N GLY A 77 -4.13 -6.00 8.56
CA GLY A 77 -3.17 -6.21 7.46
C GLY A 77 -3.65 -5.72 6.10
N GLY A 78 -4.61 -4.80 6.05
CA GLY A 78 -5.13 -4.26 4.79
C GLY A 78 -5.86 -5.32 3.97
N LEU A 79 -5.76 -5.24 2.64
CA LEU A 79 -6.32 -6.23 1.71
C LEU A 79 -5.25 -7.22 1.22
N GLY A 80 -4.01 -7.09 1.68
CA GLY A 80 -2.87 -7.87 1.22
C GLY A 80 -2.39 -7.48 -0.19
N ILE A 81 -2.71 -6.26 -0.63
CA ILE A 81 -2.32 -5.77 -1.97
C ILE A 81 -0.84 -5.44 -1.97
N ALA A 82 -0.30 -4.92 -0.86
CA ALA A 82 1.12 -4.67 -0.71
C ALA A 82 1.95 -5.95 -0.91
N GLU A 83 1.55 -7.07 -0.32
CA GLU A 83 2.22 -8.37 -0.47
C GLU A 83 2.15 -8.91 -1.90
N GLN A 84 1.05 -8.67 -2.61
CA GLN A 84 0.89 -9.09 -4.01
C GLN A 84 1.74 -8.25 -4.97
N LEU A 85 1.90 -6.96 -4.71
CA LEU A 85 2.64 -6.03 -5.57
C LEU A 85 4.14 -6.02 -5.29
N LEU A 86 4.56 -6.44 -4.10
CA LEU A 86 5.96 -6.42 -3.67
C LEU A 86 6.92 -7.13 -4.65
N PRO A 87 6.62 -8.33 -5.20
CA PRO A 87 7.48 -8.98 -6.18
C PRO A 87 7.72 -8.13 -7.44
N ASP A 88 6.68 -7.48 -7.95
CA ASP A 88 6.74 -6.64 -9.14
C ASP A 88 7.56 -5.37 -8.88
N LEU A 89 7.33 -4.72 -7.74
CA LEU A 89 8.11 -3.54 -7.32
C LEU A 89 9.59 -3.88 -7.12
N LEU A 90 9.89 -5.05 -6.55
CA LEU A 90 11.26 -5.53 -6.40
C LEU A 90 11.90 -5.76 -7.78
N ALA A 91 11.20 -6.39 -8.72
CA ALA A 91 11.69 -6.60 -10.07
C ALA A 91 12.00 -5.28 -10.80
N MET A 92 11.12 -4.28 -10.66
CA MET A 92 11.34 -2.93 -11.20
C MET A 92 12.55 -2.25 -10.56
N GLN A 93 12.70 -2.36 -9.24
CA GLN A 93 13.82 -1.78 -8.50
C GLN A 93 15.16 -2.44 -8.85
N GLU A 94 15.17 -3.75 -9.08
CA GLU A 94 16.35 -4.49 -9.54
C GLU A 94 16.74 -4.09 -10.98
N ALA A 95 15.76 -3.93 -11.89
CA ALA A 95 15.99 -3.46 -13.25
C ALA A 95 16.59 -2.03 -13.26
N ALA A 96 16.05 -1.12 -12.45
CA ALA A 96 16.57 0.24 -12.31
C ALA A 96 17.99 0.27 -11.70
N ASN A 97 18.26 -0.57 -10.69
CA ASN A 97 19.59 -0.68 -10.07
C ASN A 97 20.64 -1.24 -11.04
N ASN A 98 20.27 -2.19 -11.92
CA ASN A 98 21.17 -2.73 -12.92
C ASN A 98 21.51 -1.73 -14.03
N GLN A 99 20.58 -0.85 -14.41
CA GLN A 99 20.87 0.26 -15.34
C GLN A 99 21.90 1.25 -14.75
N ASN A 100 21.80 1.55 -13.45
CA ASN A 100 22.72 2.49 -12.80
C ASN A 100 24.16 1.95 -12.64
N LYS A 101 24.37 0.63 -12.81
CA LYS A 101 25.69 -0.01 -12.80
C LYS A 101 26.39 -0.01 -14.17
N MET A 102 25.75 0.54 -15.22
CA MET A 102 26.36 0.69 -16.55
C MET A 102 26.67 2.15 -16.95
N PRO A 103 27.53 2.89 -16.23
CA PRO A 103 28.18 4.05 -16.84
C PRO A 103 29.44 3.60 -17.60
N GLY A 104 29.38 3.60 -18.94
CA GLY A 104 30.60 3.67 -19.78
C GLY A 104 31.06 2.42 -20.56
N ALA A 105 30.16 1.59 -21.10
CA ALA A 105 30.58 0.46 -21.97
C ALA A 105 30.78 0.80 -23.46
N PHE A 106 30.60 2.06 -23.88
CA PHE A 106 30.88 2.44 -25.27
C PHE A 106 31.52 3.84 -25.36
N LYS A 107 32.69 3.83 -26.01
CA LYS A 107 33.58 4.93 -26.45
C LYS A 107 34.67 5.34 -25.48
#